data_AF-G3PKP9-F1
#
_entry.id   AF-G3PKP9-F1
#
_cell.length_a   1.000
_cell.length_b   1.000
_cell.length_c   1.000
_cell.angle_alpha   90.00
_cell.angle_beta   90.00
_cell.angle_gamma   90.00
#
_symmetry.space_group_name_H-M   'P 1'
#
loop_
_entity.id
_entity.type
_entity.pdbx_description
1 polymer ?
#
loop_
_entity_poly.entity_id
_entity_poly.type
_entity_poly.pdbx_seq_one_letter_code
_entity_poly.pdbx_strand_id
1 'polypeptide(L)'
;MSESKSFGLFVGFLLCATGASCPIELSPPSVVVRYGDPVSINCSTSDGHSAEMGWEATVGSTIIQNVPHVAWTVERLIQTDYDVTSICFYNPPSGASSDQCSKTSTVVVYTFPETIGISGPGGVMVEGETCQFTCDVPNIAPVQNLTVKWYKGDAMIHEDTFKNVGAGKKPVNQSSVLNFTATRQDNGLTVRCEAHLDLRPNGPQLNASSQELKVTVHFGPEGECLSLDKLELQEGDTLGGRCPMTGRPE
;
A
#
# COMPACT_ATOMS: atom_id res chain seq x y z
N MET A 1 -48.55 -59.89 -30.94
CA MET A 1 -47.29 -60.55 -30.58
C MET A 1 -46.23 -59.47 -30.54
N SER A 2 -45.51 -59.39 -29.43
CA SER A 2 -44.71 -58.26 -28.97
C SER A 2 -43.50 -57.97 -29.88
N GLU A 3 -43.30 -56.71 -30.26
CA GLU A 3 -42.03 -56.19 -30.77
C GLU A 3 -41.56 -55.09 -29.81
N SER A 4 -40.60 -55.47 -28.95
CA SER A 4 -39.99 -54.63 -27.93
C SER A 4 -38.97 -53.68 -28.58
N LYS A 5 -39.26 -52.37 -28.59
CA LYS A 5 -38.28 -51.34 -28.94
C LYS A 5 -37.29 -51.16 -27.80
N SER A 6 -36.10 -51.75 -27.94
CA SER A 6 -34.97 -51.54 -27.04
C SER A 6 -34.39 -50.14 -27.25
N PHE A 7 -34.66 -49.21 -26.33
CA PHE A 7 -33.97 -47.92 -26.24
C PHE A 7 -32.61 -48.15 -25.57
N GLY A 8 -31.55 -48.25 -26.38
CA GLY A 8 -30.17 -48.27 -25.87
C GLY A 8 -29.77 -46.87 -25.39
N LEU A 9 -29.72 -46.67 -24.07
CA LEU A 9 -29.14 -45.49 -23.46
C LEU A 9 -27.60 -45.59 -23.59
N PHE A 10 -27.01 -44.92 -24.58
CA PHE A 10 -25.56 -44.71 -24.59
C PHE A 10 -25.22 -43.66 -23.53
N VAL A 11 -24.87 -44.12 -22.32
CA VAL A 11 -24.16 -43.29 -21.35
C VAL A 11 -22.75 -43.09 -21.90
N GLY A 12 -22.58 -42.03 -22.69
CA GLY A 12 -21.26 -41.56 -23.09
C GLY A 12 -20.51 -41.14 -21.84
N PHE A 13 -19.58 -41.99 -21.39
CA PHE A 13 -18.61 -41.61 -20.37
C PHE A 13 -17.74 -40.52 -21.00
N LEU A 14 -18.03 -39.25 -20.69
CA LEU A 14 -17.08 -38.17 -20.93
C LEU A 14 -15.86 -38.48 -20.07
N LEU A 15 -14.86 -39.11 -20.67
CA LEU A 15 -13.49 -39.04 -20.20
C LEU A 15 -13.11 -37.56 -20.26
N CYS A 16 -13.29 -36.85 -19.15
CA CYS A 16 -12.52 -35.64 -18.90
C CYS A 16 -11.06 -36.07 -18.97
N ALA A 17 -10.42 -35.80 -20.11
CA ALA A 17 -8.97 -35.78 -20.19
C ALA A 17 -8.51 -34.73 -19.18
N THR A 18 -8.16 -35.17 -17.98
CA THR A 18 -7.42 -34.35 -17.02
C THR A 18 -6.09 -34.09 -17.68
N GLY A 19 -5.94 -32.93 -18.33
CA GLY A 19 -4.63 -32.45 -18.74
C GLY A 19 -3.71 -32.54 -17.53
N ALA A 20 -2.59 -33.26 -17.67
CA ALA A 20 -1.71 -33.53 -16.55
C ALA A 20 -1.27 -32.19 -15.93
N SER A 21 -1.65 -31.97 -14.67
CA SER A 21 -1.22 -30.78 -13.93
C SER A 21 0.27 -30.89 -13.65
N CYS A 22 1.02 -29.78 -13.79
CA CYS A 22 2.46 -29.77 -13.56
C CYS A 22 2.77 -30.23 -12.12
N PRO A 23 3.57 -31.31 -11.92
CA PRO A 23 3.70 -32.02 -10.65
C PRO A 23 4.64 -31.32 -9.64
N ILE A 24 4.92 -30.03 -9.85
CA ILE A 24 5.74 -29.20 -8.97
C ILE A 24 4.88 -28.28 -8.12
N GLU A 25 5.33 -27.98 -6.92
CA GLU A 25 4.72 -27.03 -5.99
C GLU A 25 5.74 -25.98 -5.56
N LEU A 26 5.30 -24.72 -5.47
CA LEU A 26 6.11 -23.61 -5.00
C LEU A 26 5.76 -23.32 -3.54
N SER A 27 6.77 -23.21 -2.69
CA SER A 27 6.61 -22.93 -1.27
C SER A 27 7.59 -21.84 -0.80
N PRO A 28 7.10 -20.63 -0.48
CA PRO A 28 5.75 -20.13 -0.77
C PRO A 28 5.56 -19.82 -2.27
N PRO A 29 4.32 -19.79 -2.80
CA PRO A 29 4.06 -19.45 -4.21
C PRO A 29 4.20 -17.95 -4.53
N SER A 30 4.11 -17.11 -3.49
CA SER A 30 4.27 -15.67 -3.59
C SER A 30 5.03 -15.14 -2.38
N VAL A 31 5.92 -14.18 -2.61
CA VAL A 31 6.71 -13.50 -1.58
C VAL A 31 6.63 -11.99 -1.78
N VAL A 32 6.58 -11.27 -0.66
CA VAL A 32 6.71 -9.82 -0.61
C VAL A 32 7.98 -9.50 0.17
N VAL A 33 8.94 -8.84 -0.46
CA VAL A 33 10.30 -8.66 0.08
C VAL A 33 10.75 -7.22 -0.03
N ARG A 34 11.41 -6.70 1.00
CA ARG A 34 11.95 -5.34 0.98
C ARG A 34 13.13 -5.30 0.00
N TYR A 35 13.28 -4.20 -0.73
CA TYR A 35 14.46 -4.01 -1.58
C TYR A 35 15.76 -4.20 -0.79
N GLY A 36 16.63 -5.07 -1.29
CA GLY A 36 17.93 -5.40 -0.68
C GLY A 36 17.92 -6.57 0.32
N ASP A 37 16.74 -7.04 0.76
CA ASP A 37 16.63 -8.18 1.67
C ASP A 37 16.82 -9.51 0.91
N PRO A 38 17.21 -10.59 1.62
CA PRO A 38 17.28 -11.93 1.06
C PRO A 38 15.89 -12.50 0.78
N VAL A 39 15.79 -13.40 -0.20
CA VAL A 39 14.57 -14.13 -0.54
C VAL A 39 14.89 -15.57 -0.90
N SER A 40 13.98 -16.49 -0.55
CA SER A 40 14.05 -17.86 -1.02
C SER A 40 12.67 -18.46 -1.26
N ILE A 41 12.56 -19.24 -2.33
CA ILE A 41 11.36 -19.99 -2.70
C ILE A 41 11.79 -21.41 -3.04
N ASN A 42 11.15 -22.40 -2.41
CA ASN A 42 11.40 -23.79 -2.72
C ASN A 42 10.45 -24.26 -3.83
N CYS A 43 10.98 -25.06 -4.75
CA CYS A 43 10.19 -25.78 -5.74
C CYS A 43 10.39 -27.27 -5.51
N SER A 44 9.31 -28.00 -5.23
CA SER A 44 9.33 -29.43 -4.94
C SER A 44 8.45 -30.21 -5.89
N THR A 45 8.80 -31.45 -6.20
CA THR A 45 7.97 -32.36 -6.97
C THR A 45 7.54 -33.57 -6.14
N SER A 46 6.38 -34.13 -6.48
CA SER A 46 5.95 -35.43 -5.95
C SER A 46 6.51 -36.63 -6.72
N ASP A 47 7.17 -36.40 -7.87
CA ASP A 47 7.59 -37.43 -8.82
C ASP A 47 8.92 -38.15 -8.47
N GLY A 48 9.36 -38.10 -7.21
CA GLY A 48 10.56 -38.81 -6.75
C GLY A 48 11.88 -38.26 -7.32
N HIS A 49 12.92 -39.11 -7.37
CA HIS A 49 14.33 -38.72 -7.65
C HIS A 49 14.76 -38.93 -9.11
N SER A 50 13.82 -38.86 -10.06
CA SER A 50 14.11 -39.05 -11.49
C SER A 50 13.77 -37.83 -12.35
N ALA A 51 13.34 -36.74 -11.72
CA ALA A 51 12.98 -35.51 -12.40
C ALA A 51 14.11 -34.49 -12.37
N GLU A 52 14.36 -33.87 -13.51
CA GLU A 52 15.30 -32.76 -13.62
C GLU A 52 14.58 -31.44 -13.33
N MET A 53 15.05 -30.72 -12.33
CA MET A 53 14.45 -29.46 -11.86
C MET A 53 15.48 -28.33 -11.82
N GLY A 54 15.00 -27.10 -11.91
CA GLY A 54 15.81 -25.92 -11.69
C GLY A 54 15.00 -24.63 -11.81
N TRP A 55 15.69 -23.50 -11.66
CA TRP A 55 15.11 -22.17 -11.71
C TRP A 55 15.73 -21.34 -12.83
N GLU A 56 14.87 -20.82 -13.69
CA GLU A 56 15.18 -19.72 -14.60
C GLU A 56 14.69 -18.42 -13.98
N ALA A 57 15.61 -17.51 -13.68
CA ALA A 57 15.31 -16.27 -12.98
C ALA A 57 16.18 -15.10 -13.46
N THR A 58 15.64 -13.87 -13.37
CA THR A 58 16.38 -12.65 -13.70
C THR A 58 17.63 -12.47 -12.84
N VAL A 59 17.63 -13.02 -11.63
CA VAL A 59 18.76 -13.10 -10.72
C VAL A 59 18.74 -14.44 -9.98
N GLY A 60 19.91 -15.04 -9.78
CA GLY A 60 20.04 -16.27 -8.98
C GLY A 60 19.49 -17.53 -9.65
N SER A 61 19.52 -17.62 -11.00
CA SER A 61 19.20 -18.86 -11.72
C SER A 61 20.03 -20.04 -11.21
N THR A 62 19.43 -21.23 -11.16
CA THR A 62 20.11 -22.45 -10.71
C THR A 62 20.46 -23.35 -11.90
N ILE A 63 21.52 -24.15 -11.75
CA ILE A 63 21.75 -25.26 -12.67
C ILE A 63 20.68 -26.34 -12.52
N ILE A 64 20.42 -27.08 -13.59
CA ILE A 64 19.53 -28.25 -13.60
C ILE A 64 20.10 -29.32 -12.70
N GLN A 65 19.26 -29.92 -11.86
CA GLN A 65 19.64 -31.00 -10.97
C GLN A 65 18.55 -32.08 -10.93
N ASN A 66 18.97 -33.35 -10.79
CA ASN A 66 18.05 -34.45 -10.55
C ASN A 66 17.78 -34.60 -9.04
N VAL A 67 16.83 -33.80 -8.55
CA VAL A 67 16.50 -33.66 -7.13
C VAL A 67 14.99 -33.52 -6.96
N PRO A 68 14.42 -34.01 -5.84
CA PRO A 68 12.99 -33.88 -5.58
C PRO A 68 12.58 -32.45 -5.20
N HIS A 69 13.55 -31.57 -4.93
CA HIS A 69 13.31 -30.16 -4.67
C HIS A 69 14.55 -29.32 -4.97
N VAL A 70 14.34 -28.07 -5.37
CA VAL A 70 15.39 -27.08 -5.61
C VAL A 70 14.89 -25.71 -5.16
N ALA A 71 15.69 -25.04 -4.33
CA ALA A 71 15.40 -23.70 -3.86
C ALA A 71 16.03 -22.65 -4.77
N TRP A 72 15.26 -21.62 -5.10
CA TRP A 72 15.79 -20.35 -5.56
C TRP A 72 16.13 -19.51 -4.34
N THR A 73 17.35 -19.00 -4.27
CA THR A 73 17.83 -18.17 -3.16
C THR A 73 18.62 -16.99 -3.71
N VAL A 74 18.29 -15.79 -3.25
CA VAL A 74 19.00 -14.55 -3.57
C VAL A 74 19.34 -13.88 -2.26
N GLU A 75 20.62 -13.65 -2.00
CA GLU A 75 21.09 -13.04 -0.73
C GLU A 75 20.68 -11.57 -0.60
N ARG A 76 20.65 -10.84 -1.71
CA ARG A 76 20.28 -9.42 -1.75
C ARG A 76 19.53 -9.09 -3.03
N LEU A 77 18.23 -8.86 -2.93
CA LEU A 77 17.40 -8.56 -4.09
C LEU A 77 17.45 -7.07 -4.45
N ILE A 78 18.38 -6.70 -5.33
CA ILE A 78 18.69 -5.31 -5.69
C ILE A 78 18.41 -4.98 -7.17
N GLN A 79 17.55 -5.76 -7.82
CA GLN A 79 17.20 -5.60 -9.23
C GLN A 79 16.69 -4.18 -9.54
N THR A 80 17.31 -3.49 -10.50
CA THR A 80 17.11 -2.05 -10.74
C THR A 80 15.82 -1.70 -11.45
N ASP A 81 15.28 -2.62 -12.26
CA ASP A 81 13.98 -2.45 -12.90
C ASP A 81 12.80 -2.88 -12.02
N TYR A 82 13.08 -3.46 -10.85
CA TYR A 82 12.10 -4.06 -9.94
C TYR A 82 11.30 -5.19 -10.61
N ASP A 83 11.76 -5.68 -11.75
CA ASP A 83 11.16 -6.78 -12.49
C ASP A 83 11.88 -8.09 -12.18
N VAL A 84 11.32 -8.80 -11.20
CA VAL A 84 11.86 -10.08 -10.75
C VAL A 84 10.99 -11.19 -11.31
N THR A 85 11.56 -11.95 -12.24
CA THR A 85 10.96 -13.17 -12.75
C THR A 85 11.73 -14.35 -12.18
N SER A 86 11.02 -15.33 -11.63
CA SER A 86 11.58 -16.63 -11.26
C SER A 86 10.60 -17.74 -11.61
N ILE A 87 11.08 -18.67 -12.41
CA ILE A 87 10.32 -19.76 -13.02
C ILE A 87 10.99 -21.05 -12.63
N CYS A 88 10.29 -21.90 -11.87
CA CYS A 88 10.75 -23.26 -11.65
C CYS A 88 10.30 -24.12 -12.82
N PHE A 89 11.24 -24.80 -13.47
CA PHE A 89 10.94 -25.77 -14.51
C PHE A 89 11.11 -27.19 -14.01
N TYR A 90 10.38 -28.09 -14.66
CA TYR A 90 10.34 -29.51 -14.39
C TYR A 90 10.43 -30.26 -15.72
N ASN A 91 11.47 -31.07 -15.84
CA ASN A 91 11.69 -31.98 -16.94
C ASN A 91 11.41 -33.40 -16.44
N PRO A 92 10.35 -34.04 -16.95
CA PRO A 92 10.02 -35.39 -16.54
C PRO A 92 11.10 -36.40 -16.96
N PRO A 93 11.18 -37.56 -16.29
CA PRO A 93 12.12 -38.61 -16.64
C PRO A 93 11.99 -39.04 -18.11
N SER A 94 13.10 -39.43 -18.74
CA SER A 94 13.08 -39.93 -20.11
C SER A 94 12.12 -41.12 -20.25
N GLY A 95 11.18 -41.02 -21.19
CA GLY A 95 10.15 -42.06 -21.42
C GLY A 95 8.86 -41.88 -20.62
N ALA A 96 8.76 -40.83 -19.80
CA ALA A 96 7.48 -40.40 -19.22
C ALA A 96 6.53 -39.88 -20.31
N SER A 97 5.22 -40.02 -20.09
CA SER A 97 4.18 -39.54 -21.00
C SER A 97 3.83 -38.06 -20.83
N SER A 98 4.44 -37.37 -19.87
CA SER A 98 4.22 -35.96 -19.58
C SER A 98 5.24 -35.08 -20.30
N ASP A 99 4.80 -33.90 -20.74
CA ASP A 99 5.68 -32.87 -21.29
C ASP A 99 6.42 -32.10 -20.20
N GLN A 100 7.49 -31.39 -20.58
CA GLN A 100 8.11 -30.38 -19.73
C GLN A 100 7.08 -29.35 -19.27
N CYS A 101 7.18 -28.92 -18.02
CA CYS A 101 6.29 -27.89 -17.48
C CYS A 101 7.03 -26.94 -16.52
N SER A 102 6.39 -25.84 -16.15
CA SER A 102 6.96 -24.85 -15.23
C SER A 102 5.88 -24.14 -14.40
N LYS A 103 6.32 -23.53 -13.30
CA LYS A 103 5.52 -22.63 -12.48
C LYS A 103 6.32 -21.35 -12.19
N THR A 104 5.68 -20.21 -12.42
CA THR A 104 6.23 -18.89 -12.11
C THR A 104 5.88 -18.50 -10.68
N SER A 105 6.86 -18.03 -9.92
CA SER A 105 6.62 -17.47 -8.60
C SER A 105 6.22 -15.99 -8.68
N THR A 106 5.44 -15.52 -7.71
CA THR A 106 5.08 -14.09 -7.62
C THR A 106 5.97 -13.38 -6.61
N VAL A 107 6.91 -12.58 -7.09
CA VAL A 107 7.81 -11.77 -6.26
C VAL A 107 7.39 -10.30 -6.32
N VAL A 108 7.00 -9.74 -5.18
CA VAL A 108 6.74 -8.29 -5.03
C VAL A 108 7.89 -7.67 -4.25
N VAL A 109 8.63 -6.79 -4.90
CA VAL A 109 9.68 -5.99 -4.23
C VAL A 109 9.07 -4.67 -3.78
N TYR A 110 9.25 -4.32 -2.51
CA TYR A 110 8.71 -3.08 -1.96
C TYR A 110 9.78 -2.17 -1.37
N THR A 111 9.48 -0.87 -1.39
CA THR A 111 10.21 0.18 -0.68
C THR A 111 9.22 1.07 0.05
N PHE A 112 9.60 1.48 1.26
CA PHE A 112 8.81 2.38 2.09
C PHE A 112 9.76 3.24 2.93
N PRO A 113 9.58 4.57 2.97
CA PRO A 113 10.44 5.46 3.73
C PRO A 113 10.17 5.33 5.24
N GLU A 114 11.21 5.51 6.04
CA GLU A 114 11.07 5.55 7.50
C GLU A 114 10.46 6.88 7.98
N THR A 115 10.67 7.95 7.21
CA THR A 115 10.17 9.30 7.52
C THR A 115 9.57 9.93 6.27
N ILE A 116 8.46 10.66 6.44
CA ILE A 116 7.81 11.43 5.37
C ILE A 116 7.82 12.92 5.70
N GLY A 117 7.75 13.75 4.67
CA GLY A 117 7.78 15.20 4.80
C GLY A 117 6.38 15.78 4.85
N ILE A 118 6.20 16.83 5.65
CA ILE A 118 5.05 17.72 5.55
C ILE A 118 5.57 19.15 5.38
N SER A 119 4.96 19.90 4.47
CA SER A 119 5.19 21.32 4.28
C SER A 119 3.85 22.06 4.22
N GLY A 120 3.85 23.35 4.55
CA GLY A 120 2.64 24.16 4.63
C GLY A 120 2.96 25.65 4.77
N PRO A 121 1.95 26.50 4.99
CA PRO A 121 2.16 27.93 5.17
C PRO A 121 3.06 28.23 6.37
N GLY A 122 4.09 29.05 6.15
CA GLY A 122 5.21 29.26 7.06
C GLY A 122 4.97 30.26 8.20
N GLY A 123 3.88 30.15 8.96
CA GLY A 123 3.84 30.85 10.26
C GLY A 123 2.46 31.14 10.83
N VAL A 124 1.52 31.71 10.08
CA VAL A 124 0.18 32.01 10.57
C VAL A 124 -0.84 32.00 9.44
N MET A 125 -2.07 31.57 9.74
CA MET A 125 -3.21 31.48 8.82
C MET A 125 -4.30 32.45 9.26
N VAL A 126 -5.15 32.92 8.34
CA VAL A 126 -6.27 33.81 8.67
C VAL A 126 -7.58 33.03 8.62
N GLU A 127 -8.48 33.28 9.56
CA GLU A 127 -9.80 32.64 9.60
C GLU A 127 -10.57 32.87 8.29
N GLY A 128 -11.09 31.77 7.72
CA GLY A 128 -11.81 31.76 6.45
C GLY A 128 -10.91 31.67 5.21
N GLU A 129 -9.61 31.89 5.33
CA GLU A 129 -8.67 31.72 4.22
C GLU A 129 -8.29 30.24 4.03
N THR A 130 -8.05 29.87 2.78
CA THR A 130 -7.63 28.51 2.41
C THR A 130 -6.15 28.50 2.04
N CYS A 131 -5.39 27.61 2.67
CA CYS A 131 -3.99 27.36 2.36
C CYS A 131 -3.78 25.90 1.93
N GLN A 132 -2.56 25.59 1.48
CA GLN A 132 -2.18 24.25 1.07
C GLN A 132 -1.11 23.67 1.97
N PHE A 133 -1.34 22.43 2.41
CA PHE A 133 -0.31 21.57 2.97
C PHE A 133 0.06 20.50 1.94
N THR A 134 1.34 20.15 1.88
CA THR A 134 1.85 19.08 1.02
C THR A 134 2.50 18.02 1.89
N CYS A 135 2.11 16.76 1.65
CA CYS A 135 2.71 15.59 2.26
C CYS A 135 3.57 14.87 1.22
N ASP A 136 4.87 14.79 1.44
CA ASP A 136 5.84 14.20 0.53
C ASP A 136 6.27 12.82 1.01
N VAL A 137 6.02 11.81 0.18
CA VAL A 137 6.29 10.40 0.46
C VAL A 137 7.29 9.89 -0.58
N PRO A 138 8.60 9.89 -0.28
CA PRO A 138 9.62 9.51 -1.23
C PRO A 138 9.78 7.98 -1.34
N ASN A 139 10.30 7.53 -2.48
CA ASN A 139 10.81 6.17 -2.69
C ASN A 139 9.79 5.05 -2.36
N ILE A 140 8.57 5.15 -2.89
CA ILE A 140 7.49 4.18 -2.66
C ILE A 140 7.35 3.21 -3.83
N ALA A 141 7.35 1.91 -3.53
CA ALA A 141 6.92 0.85 -4.42
C ALA A 141 6.27 -0.28 -3.62
N PRO A 142 5.20 -0.94 -4.14
CA PRO A 142 4.35 -0.48 -5.24
C PRO A 142 3.48 0.73 -4.83
N VAL A 143 3.42 1.76 -5.67
CA VAL A 143 2.68 3.00 -5.35
C VAL A 143 1.16 2.79 -5.31
N GLN A 144 0.62 1.84 -6.07
CA GLN A 144 -0.81 1.58 -6.10
C GLN A 144 -1.38 1.05 -4.78
N ASN A 145 -0.52 0.61 -3.87
CA ASN A 145 -0.86 0.14 -2.52
C ASN A 145 -0.72 1.25 -1.46
N LEU A 146 -0.32 2.46 -1.86
CA LEU A 146 -0.18 3.61 -0.97
C LEU A 146 -1.52 4.29 -0.71
N THR A 147 -1.74 4.67 0.55
CA THR A 147 -2.79 5.59 1.01
C THR A 147 -2.16 6.66 1.88
N VAL A 148 -2.53 7.93 1.68
CA VAL A 148 -2.08 9.05 2.54
C VAL A 148 -3.29 9.59 3.28
N LYS A 149 -3.20 9.69 4.60
CA LYS A 149 -4.26 10.19 5.49
C LYS A 149 -3.81 11.46 6.18
N TRP A 150 -4.67 12.45 6.21
CA TRP A 150 -4.44 13.73 6.89
C TRP A 150 -5.19 13.79 8.19
N TYR A 151 -4.54 14.32 9.21
CA TYR A 151 -5.10 14.49 10.53
C TYR A 151 -4.98 15.94 11.00
N LYS A 152 -6.02 16.40 11.68
CA LYS A 152 -6.09 17.65 12.43
C LYS A 152 -6.27 17.30 13.91
N GLY A 153 -5.23 17.48 14.71
CA GLY A 153 -5.10 16.80 15.99
C GLY A 153 -5.22 15.29 15.80
N ASP A 154 -6.18 14.67 16.47
CA ASP A 154 -6.45 13.23 16.34
C ASP A 154 -7.52 12.88 15.29
N ALA A 155 -8.18 13.89 14.70
CA ALA A 155 -9.26 13.66 13.75
C ALA A 155 -8.74 13.52 12.31
N MET A 156 -9.07 12.41 11.65
CA MET A 156 -8.81 12.23 10.22
C MET A 156 -9.74 13.15 9.42
N ILE A 157 -9.17 13.98 8.55
CA ILE A 157 -9.90 15.01 7.79
C ILE A 157 -9.86 14.78 6.28
N HIS A 158 -8.88 14.02 5.76
CA HIS A 158 -8.75 13.75 4.33
C HIS A 158 -7.97 12.46 4.07
N GLU A 159 -8.24 11.81 2.94
CA GLU A 159 -7.56 10.59 2.50
C GLU A 159 -7.37 10.62 0.98
N ASP A 160 -6.14 10.36 0.54
CA ASP A 160 -5.77 10.15 -0.85
C ASP A 160 -5.32 8.71 -1.08
N THR A 161 -5.74 8.13 -2.21
CA THR A 161 -5.34 6.78 -2.63
C THR A 161 -4.68 6.83 -4.01
N PHE A 162 -3.69 5.96 -4.22
CA PHE A 162 -2.88 5.97 -5.44
C PHE A 162 -3.11 4.76 -6.35
N LYS A 163 -4.26 4.08 -6.20
CA LYS A 163 -4.63 2.86 -6.94
C LYS A 163 -4.59 3.01 -8.47
N ASN A 164 -4.84 4.24 -8.96
CA ASN A 164 -4.89 4.56 -10.39
C ASN A 164 -3.57 5.12 -10.93
N VAL A 165 -2.58 5.37 -10.06
CA VAL A 165 -1.21 5.64 -10.51
C VAL A 165 -0.71 4.31 -11.07
N GLY A 166 -0.30 4.30 -12.34
CA GLY A 166 -0.02 3.06 -13.08
C GLY A 166 0.82 2.05 -12.28
N ALA A 167 0.65 0.76 -12.58
CA ALA A 167 1.23 -0.36 -11.83
C ALA A 167 2.76 -0.54 -12.02
N GLY A 168 3.51 0.56 -12.04
CA GLY A 168 4.96 0.55 -12.08
C GLY A 168 5.52 -0.16 -10.86
N LYS A 169 6.44 -1.10 -11.09
CA LYS A 169 7.16 -1.81 -10.02
C LYS A 169 8.27 -0.95 -9.38
N LYS A 170 8.70 0.10 -10.08
CA LYS A 170 9.80 0.97 -9.64
C LYS A 170 9.33 1.96 -8.56
N PRO A 171 10.21 2.32 -7.61
CA PRO A 171 9.92 3.35 -6.64
C PRO A 171 9.68 4.70 -7.30
N VAL A 172 8.67 5.40 -6.79
CA VAL A 172 8.34 6.75 -7.18
C VAL A 172 8.21 7.63 -5.94
N ASN A 173 8.43 8.93 -6.12
CA ASN A 173 8.08 9.92 -5.11
C ASN A 173 6.64 10.32 -5.36
N GLN A 174 5.83 10.31 -4.31
CA GLN A 174 4.42 10.68 -4.37
C GLN A 174 4.14 11.80 -3.38
N SER A 175 3.30 12.74 -3.78
CA SER A 175 2.81 13.79 -2.90
C SER A 175 1.28 13.77 -2.84
N SER A 176 0.76 14.16 -1.69
CA SER A 176 -0.66 14.43 -1.43
C SER A 176 -0.80 15.89 -1.01
N VAL A 177 -1.89 16.55 -1.40
CA VAL A 177 -2.12 17.98 -1.13
C VAL A 177 -3.43 18.16 -0.41
N LEU A 178 -3.38 18.80 0.76
CA LEU A 178 -4.55 19.16 1.54
C LEU A 178 -4.84 20.65 1.39
N ASN A 179 -6.02 20.98 0.85
CA ASN A 179 -6.58 22.33 0.94
C ASN A 179 -7.22 22.49 2.32
N PHE A 180 -6.70 23.39 3.14
CA PHE A 180 -7.12 23.61 4.51
C PHE A 180 -7.69 25.02 4.68
N THR A 181 -8.96 25.12 5.06
CA THR A 181 -9.61 26.39 5.39
C THR A 181 -9.58 26.60 6.90
N ALA A 182 -8.92 27.66 7.36
CA ALA A 182 -8.70 27.88 8.79
C ALA A 182 -9.95 28.36 9.52
N THR A 183 -10.20 27.81 10.70
CA THR A 183 -11.22 28.28 11.64
C THR A 183 -10.57 28.67 12.97
N ARG A 184 -11.21 29.56 13.75
CA ARG A 184 -10.70 29.93 15.09
C ARG A 184 -10.51 28.73 16.03
N GLN A 185 -11.28 27.65 15.84
CA GLN A 185 -11.17 26.40 16.62
C GLN A 185 -9.90 25.61 16.28
N ASP A 186 -9.28 25.87 15.14
CA ASP A 186 -8.05 25.21 14.72
C ASP A 186 -6.80 25.83 15.37
N ASN A 187 -6.95 27.01 15.98
CA ASN A 187 -5.84 27.71 16.62
C ASN A 187 -5.22 26.89 17.75
N GLY A 188 -3.94 26.53 17.58
CA GLY A 188 -3.18 25.73 18.53
C GLY A 188 -3.23 24.22 18.28
N LEU A 189 -4.06 23.75 17.34
CA LEU A 189 -4.06 22.35 16.91
C LEU A 189 -2.84 22.05 16.03
N THR A 190 -2.63 20.77 15.75
CA THR A 190 -1.58 20.30 14.83
C THR A 190 -2.17 19.69 13.57
N VAL A 191 -1.44 19.77 12.47
CA VAL A 191 -1.71 19.06 11.23
C VAL A 191 -0.57 18.11 10.95
N ARG A 192 -0.91 16.87 10.57
CA ARG A 192 0.04 15.84 10.16
C ARG A 192 -0.54 14.98 9.07
N CYS A 193 0.31 14.35 8.28
CA CYS A 193 -0.08 13.29 7.37
C CYS A 193 0.55 11.96 7.79
N GLU A 194 -0.11 10.86 7.44
CA GLU A 194 0.41 9.50 7.56
C GLU A 194 0.36 8.82 6.20
N ALA A 195 1.47 8.22 5.79
CA ALA A 195 1.53 7.30 4.66
C ALA A 195 1.29 5.88 5.16
N HIS A 196 0.47 5.11 4.44
CA HIS A 196 0.13 3.71 4.73
C HIS A 196 0.36 2.88 3.47
N LEU A 197 1.20 1.85 3.55
CA LEU A 197 1.46 0.89 2.48
C LEU A 197 0.90 -0.48 2.89
N ASP A 198 -0.11 -0.97 2.17
CA ASP A 198 -0.77 -2.24 2.46
C ASP A 198 -0.37 -3.33 1.45
N LEU A 199 0.45 -4.30 1.87
CA LEU A 199 0.96 -5.38 1.01
C LEU A 199 0.30 -6.74 1.31
N ARG A 200 -0.83 -6.74 2.01
CA ARG A 200 -1.58 -7.97 2.31
C ARG A 200 -2.13 -8.63 1.04
N PRO A 201 -2.42 -9.94 1.07
CA PRO A 201 -2.26 -10.86 2.22
C PRO A 201 -0.84 -11.39 2.42
N ASN A 202 0.04 -11.25 1.43
CA ASN A 202 1.35 -11.92 1.40
C ASN A 202 2.50 -11.08 1.99
N GLY A 203 2.22 -9.88 2.46
CA GLY A 203 3.21 -8.92 2.94
C GLY A 203 2.72 -8.08 4.11
N PRO A 204 3.59 -7.20 4.64
CA PRO A 204 3.30 -6.38 5.80
C PRO A 204 2.35 -5.22 5.48
N GLN A 205 1.83 -4.61 6.55
CA GLN A 205 1.28 -3.27 6.51
C GLN A 205 2.28 -2.32 7.15
N LEU A 206 2.65 -1.26 6.45
CA LEU A 206 3.64 -0.29 6.90
C LEU A 206 3.01 1.09 6.99
N ASN A 207 3.44 1.88 7.97
CA ASN A 207 3.02 3.26 8.10
C ASN A 207 4.18 4.16 8.54
N ALA A 208 4.13 5.42 8.10
CA ALA A 208 5.05 6.47 8.50
C ALA A 208 4.25 7.75 8.71
N SER A 209 4.54 8.47 9.79
CA SER A 209 3.93 9.78 10.08
C SER A 209 4.90 10.90 9.73
N SER A 210 4.37 12.02 9.27
CA SER A 210 5.12 13.26 9.19
C SER A 210 5.37 13.85 10.58
N GLN A 211 6.17 14.91 10.61
CA GLN A 211 6.18 15.85 11.74
C GLN A 211 4.80 16.49 11.90
N GLU A 212 4.54 17.04 13.08
CA GLU A 212 3.33 17.81 13.36
C GLU A 212 3.58 19.30 13.13
N LEU A 213 2.76 19.92 12.29
CA LEU A 213 2.79 21.37 12.07
C LEU A 213 1.74 22.04 12.95
N LYS A 214 2.18 22.92 13.84
CA LYS A 214 1.27 23.69 14.69
C LYS A 214 0.56 24.77 13.88
N VAL A 215 -0.77 24.75 13.94
CA VAL A 215 -1.64 25.73 13.31
C VAL A 215 -1.77 26.94 14.23
N THR A 216 -1.52 28.12 13.67
CA THR A 216 -1.81 29.40 14.30
C THR A 216 -2.82 30.11 13.43
N VAL A 217 -3.95 30.55 14.01
CA VAL A 217 -5.01 31.24 13.25
C VAL A 217 -5.22 32.64 13.81
N HIS A 218 -5.11 33.64 12.95
CA HIS A 218 -5.55 35.00 13.23
C HIS A 218 -7.05 35.13 12.93
N PHE A 219 -7.78 35.73 13.87
CA PHE A 219 -9.21 35.93 13.77
C PHE A 219 -9.62 37.24 14.46
N GLY A 220 -10.62 37.89 13.86
CA GLY A 220 -11.16 39.15 14.37
C GLY A 220 -11.84 39.02 15.74
N PRO A 221 -12.03 40.14 16.46
CA PRO A 221 -12.69 40.12 17.75
C PRO A 221 -14.16 39.70 17.59
N GLU A 222 -14.57 38.69 18.35
CA GLU A 222 -15.95 38.27 18.49
C GLU A 222 -16.30 38.23 19.97
N GLY A 223 -17.47 38.76 20.30
CA GLY A 223 -17.98 38.80 21.66
C GLY A 223 -19.39 39.35 21.68
N GLU A 224 -20.19 38.85 22.61
CA GLU A 224 -21.50 39.41 22.90
C GLU A 224 -21.32 40.47 23.99
N CYS A 225 -21.48 41.74 23.61
CA CYS A 225 -21.64 42.79 24.61
C CYS A 225 -22.97 42.59 25.33
N LEU A 226 -22.99 42.82 26.65
CA LEU A 226 -24.25 43.05 27.35
C LEU A 226 -24.98 44.22 26.67
N SER A 227 -26.30 44.09 26.50
CA SER A 227 -27.13 45.13 25.88
C SER A 227 -26.80 46.49 26.49
N LEU A 228 -26.49 47.48 25.63
CA LEU A 228 -26.13 48.85 26.02
C LEU A 228 -27.21 49.49 26.90
N ASP A 229 -28.45 49.03 26.76
CA ASP A 229 -29.63 49.49 27.49
C ASP A 229 -29.57 49.17 29.00
N LYS A 230 -28.69 48.24 29.40
CA LYS A 230 -28.41 47.89 30.81
C LYS A 230 -27.04 48.38 31.29
N LEU A 231 -26.33 49.17 30.48
CA LEU A 231 -24.98 49.60 30.76
C LEU A 231 -24.96 51.00 31.37
N GLU A 232 -24.99 51.10 32.70
CA GLU A 232 -24.65 52.36 33.38
C GLU A 232 -23.13 52.49 33.45
N LEU A 233 -22.56 53.45 32.71
CA LEU A 233 -21.13 53.77 32.72
C LEU A 233 -20.90 55.11 33.40
N GLN A 234 -19.96 55.15 34.35
CA GLN A 234 -19.45 56.39 34.92
C GLN A 234 -18.12 56.80 34.27
N GLU A 235 -17.76 58.07 34.39
CA GLU A 235 -16.49 58.58 33.91
C GLU A 235 -15.33 57.85 34.61
N GLY A 236 -14.50 57.16 33.84
CA GLY A 236 -13.40 56.32 34.36
C GLY A 236 -13.68 54.81 34.37
N ASP A 237 -14.91 54.36 34.04
CA ASP A 237 -15.22 52.94 33.92
C ASP A 237 -14.50 52.28 32.73
N THR A 238 -14.02 51.05 32.94
CA THR A 238 -13.50 50.20 31.85
C THR A 238 -14.57 49.24 31.36
N LEU A 239 -14.54 48.89 30.07
CA LEU A 239 -15.45 47.89 29.46
C LEU A 239 -15.05 46.44 29.79
N GLY A 240 -13.99 46.24 30.59
CA GLY A 240 -13.51 44.92 30.99
C GLY A 240 -14.59 44.11 31.72
N GLY A 241 -14.94 42.95 31.17
CA GLY A 241 -15.97 42.07 31.72
C GLY A 241 -17.41 42.40 31.32
N ARG A 242 -17.66 43.55 30.68
CA ARG A 242 -19.01 43.94 30.17
C ARG A 242 -19.21 43.61 28.69
N CYS A 243 -18.12 43.62 27.94
CA CYS A 243 -18.03 43.12 26.58
C CYS A 243 -16.90 42.07 26.53
N PRO A 244 -17.16 40.81 26.88
CA PRO A 244 -16.17 39.75 26.71
C PRO A 244 -15.89 39.57 25.22
N MET A 245 -14.76 40.10 24.76
CA MET A 245 -14.28 39.95 23.38
C MET A 245 -13.15 38.93 23.34
N THR A 246 -13.24 37.98 22.42
CA THR A 246 -12.18 37.03 22.10
C THR A 246 -11.65 37.34 20.71
N GLY A 247 -10.34 37.35 20.53
CA GLY A 247 -9.73 37.67 19.24
C GLY A 247 -8.24 37.35 19.24
N ARG A 248 -7.70 37.09 18.06
CA ARG A 248 -6.26 36.96 17.85
C ARG A 248 -5.89 37.74 16.58
N PRO A 249 -5.80 39.08 16.66
CA PRO A 249 -5.44 39.89 15.51
C PRO A 249 -4.01 39.59 15.04
N GLU A 250 -3.69 40.01 13.82
CA GLU A 250 -2.35 39.97 13.22
C GLU A 250 -1.32 40.78 14.02
#